data_AF-A0A7C1UIG1-F1
#
_entry.id   AF-A0A7C1UIG1-F1
#
_cell.length_a   1.000
_cell.length_b   1.000
_cell.length_c   1.000
_cell.angle_alpha   90.00
_cell.angle_beta   90.00
_cell.angle_gamma   90.00
#
_symmetry.space_group_name_H-M   'P 1'
#
loop_
_entity.id
_entity.type
_entity.pdbx_description
1 polymer ?
#
loop_
_entity_poly.entity_id
_entity_poly.type
_entity_poly.pdbx_seq_one_letter_code
_entity_poly.pdbx_strand_id
1 'polypeptide(L)'
;MTQGGSTGVRLAFLGVVVVALFSALFARIWYLQVLATDEYQVQAATNRVRLISLPPTRGRILDRNGVILADNTFVGVVTIDPAQIGSERDRVLDELELLTGEPRDLMEARLDDPAADPFAPRTVAAGLEESTLELIAERALPGVKASFEPRRTYPQKAFGAHIVGYVGAMPEGFIEAHPGQGYTLNDRVGRAGIEDLFEEELRGRPGVRKVEVDRENRVLRVLGEEPPQNGYDVVLTIDIELQQAVEAYLALGLRDARQQISPDSDLFFPAYAGAAVVEDVRNGQILAMASYPTFDPNWLVDGLSSDLYDLTFNDPFSPGRLNNRAIQGLYPAGSTFKLVTAIAGSRAGVISPRGRYEDVGYFDVPGDCGTGCRFNNAGKAVMGPLDLSTAISRSSDAYFYSTGYKIWALPGESQWAIQDTARQFGF
;
A
#
# COMPACT_ATOMS: atom_id res chain seq x y z
N MET A 1 83.76 50.60 28.41
CA MET A 1 82.83 50.36 29.55
C MET A 1 81.50 49.87 28.98
N THR A 2 81.11 48.67 29.38
CA THR A 2 79.74 48.11 29.50
C THR A 2 78.75 48.17 28.31
N GLN A 3 78.73 47.11 27.49
CA GLN A 3 77.50 46.56 26.92
C GLN A 3 77.50 45.04 27.15
N GLY A 4 76.78 44.58 28.18
CA GLY A 4 76.71 43.15 28.54
C GLY A 4 75.53 42.79 29.44
N GLY A 5 74.45 43.59 29.41
CA GLY A 5 73.32 43.47 30.34
C GLY A 5 71.97 43.08 29.75
N SER A 6 71.82 42.90 28.43
CA SER A 6 70.49 42.73 27.81
C SER A 6 70.12 41.30 27.43
N THR A 7 71.07 40.37 27.34
CA THR A 7 70.80 38.99 26.87
C THR A 7 70.22 38.10 27.98
N GLY A 8 70.75 38.20 29.21
CA GLY A 8 70.29 37.38 30.35
C GLY A 8 68.85 37.71 30.79
N VAL A 9 68.46 38.98 30.74
CA VAL A 9 67.10 39.42 31.09
C VAL A 9 66.07 38.96 30.05
N ARG A 10 66.44 38.97 28.75
CA ARG A 10 65.58 38.46 27.67
C ARG A 10 65.39 36.95 27.75
N LEU A 11 66.45 36.20 28.07
CA LEU A 11 66.39 34.75 28.30
C LEU A 11 65.52 34.39 29.52
N ALA A 12 65.64 35.16 30.61
CA ALA A 12 64.81 34.97 31.81
C ALA A 12 63.33 35.26 31.53
N PHE A 13 63.02 36.35 30.80
CA PHE A 13 61.66 36.67 30.39
C PHE A 13 61.06 35.59 29.49
N LEU A 14 61.83 35.10 28.51
CA LEU A 14 61.40 33.99 27.65
C LEU A 14 61.11 32.72 28.46
N GLY A 15 61.97 32.41 29.44
CA GLY A 15 61.78 31.28 30.36
C GLY A 15 60.49 31.40 31.17
N VAL A 16 60.18 32.59 31.71
CA VAL A 16 58.93 32.83 32.44
C VAL A 16 57.70 32.67 31.54
N VAL A 17 57.75 33.17 30.31
CA VAL A 17 56.66 33.01 29.34
C VAL A 17 56.44 31.54 28.99
N VAL A 18 57.51 30.79 28.77
CA VAL A 18 57.43 29.34 28.50
C VAL A 18 56.82 28.59 29.69
N VAL A 19 57.27 28.88 30.91
CA VAL A 19 56.71 28.27 32.13
C VAL A 19 55.24 28.63 32.32
N ALA A 20 54.85 29.88 32.05
CA ALA A 20 53.44 30.30 32.13
C ALA A 20 52.57 29.57 31.09
N LEU A 21 53.05 29.41 29.86
CA LEU A 21 52.37 28.64 28.80
C LEU A 21 52.22 27.16 29.18
N PHE A 22 53.28 26.52 29.66
CA PHE A 22 53.22 25.14 30.13
C PHE A 22 52.28 24.98 31.33
N SER A 23 52.27 25.95 32.25
CA SER A 23 51.36 25.94 33.40
C SER A 23 49.90 26.08 32.97
N ALA A 24 49.61 26.94 31.99
CA ALA A 24 48.27 27.07 31.40
C ALA A 24 47.83 25.80 30.68
N LEU A 25 48.72 25.15 29.94
CA LEU A 25 48.47 23.84 29.32
C LEU A 25 48.22 22.76 30.38
N PHE A 26 49.02 22.73 31.45
CA PHE A 26 48.86 21.76 32.53
C PHE A 26 47.54 21.96 33.28
N ALA A 27 47.18 23.21 33.57
CA ALA A 27 45.91 23.56 34.17
C ALA A 27 44.73 23.16 33.25
N ARG A 28 44.88 23.34 31.93
CA ARG A 28 43.87 22.90 30.96
C ARG A 28 43.74 21.38 30.91
N ILE A 29 44.86 20.65 30.93
CA ILE A 29 44.86 19.17 30.97
C ILE A 29 44.22 18.69 32.28
N TRP A 30 44.60 19.26 33.42
CA TRP A 30 44.00 18.94 34.72
C TRP A 30 42.49 19.18 34.72
N TYR A 31 42.04 20.33 34.19
CA TYR A 31 40.62 20.62 34.04
C TYR A 31 39.90 19.54 33.23
N LEU A 32 40.47 19.14 32.08
CA LEU A 32 39.89 18.10 31.23
C LEU A 32 39.93 16.70 31.87
N GLN A 33 40.95 16.38 32.67
CA GLN A 33 41.13 15.06 33.26
C GLN A 33 40.49 14.85 34.64
N VAL A 34 40.18 15.92 35.37
CA VAL A 34 39.69 15.83 36.76
C VAL A 34 38.32 16.48 36.93
N LEU A 35 38.08 17.65 36.34
CA LEU A 35 36.84 18.41 36.55
C LEU A 35 35.76 18.07 35.51
N ALA A 36 36.16 17.77 34.27
CA ALA A 36 35.23 17.44 33.18
C ALA A 36 35.10 15.93 32.91
N THR A 37 35.68 15.08 33.77
CA THR A 37 35.80 13.64 33.56
C THR A 37 34.45 12.95 33.44
N ASP A 38 33.50 13.30 34.30
CA ASP A 38 32.17 12.67 34.30
C ASP A 38 31.38 13.04 33.03
N GLU A 39 31.50 14.28 32.55
CA GLU A 39 30.82 14.76 31.34
C GLU A 39 31.39 14.10 30.07
N TYR A 40 32.72 13.93 30.00
CA TYR A 40 33.38 13.22 28.88
C TYR A 40 33.25 11.70 28.95
N GLN A 41 33.19 11.10 30.15
CA GLN A 41 32.88 9.68 30.34
C GLN A 41 31.46 9.37 29.90
N VAL A 42 30.49 10.23 30.23
CA VAL A 42 29.12 10.13 29.73
C VAL A 42 29.09 10.29 28.22
N GLN A 43 29.74 11.31 27.62
CA GLN A 43 29.81 11.44 26.16
C GLN A 43 30.49 10.25 25.47
N ALA A 44 31.54 9.68 26.07
CA ALA A 44 32.22 8.48 25.55
C ALA A 44 31.38 7.20 25.71
N ALA A 45 30.56 7.11 26.75
CA ALA A 45 29.62 6.01 26.97
C ALA A 45 28.40 6.11 26.03
N THR A 46 27.83 7.31 25.82
CA THR A 46 26.71 7.51 24.90
C THR A 46 27.09 7.14 23.46
N ASN A 47 28.34 7.37 23.06
CA ASN A 47 28.84 6.95 21.74
C ASN A 47 28.98 5.43 21.57
N ARG A 48 28.91 4.64 22.66
CA ARG A 48 28.99 3.16 22.61
C ARG A 48 27.65 2.47 22.75
N VAL A 49 26.58 3.20 23.11
CA VAL A 49 25.24 2.60 23.24
C VAL A 49 24.49 2.74 21.92
N ARG A 50 24.06 1.62 21.35
CA ARG A 50 23.20 1.56 20.17
C ARG A 50 21.83 1.02 20.54
N LEU A 51 20.80 1.57 19.91
CA LEU A 51 19.43 1.06 19.96
C LEU A 51 19.21 0.23 18.70
N ILE A 52 18.90 -1.04 18.88
CA ILE A 52 18.49 -1.94 17.79
C ILE A 52 16.98 -2.09 17.88
N SER A 53 16.28 -1.78 16.79
CA SER A 53 14.85 -2.03 16.67
C SER A 53 14.60 -3.54 16.58
N LEU A 54 13.69 -4.06 17.39
CA LEU A 54 13.21 -5.43 17.29
C LEU A 54 11.87 -5.39 16.53
N PRO A 55 11.79 -5.93 15.30
CA PRO A 55 10.57 -5.82 14.51
C PRO A 55 9.43 -6.63 15.16
N PRO A 56 8.21 -6.08 15.20
CA PRO A 56 7.03 -6.83 15.61
C PRO A 56 6.58 -7.80 14.53
N THR A 57 5.80 -8.82 14.92
CA THR A 57 5.07 -9.63 13.93
C THR A 57 3.81 -8.89 13.51
N ARG A 58 3.61 -8.71 12.20
CA ARG A 58 2.40 -8.09 11.65
C ARG A 58 1.18 -8.98 11.89
N GLY A 59 0.05 -8.42 12.29
CA GLY A 59 -1.21 -9.14 12.47
C GLY A 59 -1.70 -9.84 11.20
N ARG A 60 -2.42 -10.94 11.35
CA ARG A 60 -2.99 -11.72 10.24
C ARG A 60 -4.29 -11.09 9.75
N ILE A 61 -4.62 -11.31 8.49
CA ILE A 61 -5.94 -10.96 7.94
C ILE A 61 -6.69 -12.27 7.71
N LEU A 62 -7.87 -12.39 8.28
CA LEU A 62 -8.71 -13.59 8.20
C LEU A 62 -10.07 -13.27 7.60
N ASP A 63 -10.67 -14.26 6.95
CA ASP A 63 -12.07 -14.22 6.55
C ASP A 63 -13.00 -14.46 7.75
N ARG A 64 -14.31 -14.37 7.52
CA ARG A 64 -15.34 -14.54 8.57
C ARG A 64 -15.34 -15.92 9.25
N ASN A 65 -14.76 -16.93 8.59
CA ASN A 65 -14.69 -18.31 9.03
C ASN A 65 -13.31 -18.65 9.65
N GLY A 66 -12.42 -17.67 9.74
CA GLY A 66 -11.06 -17.84 10.27
C GLY A 66 -10.05 -18.37 9.25
N VAL A 67 -10.39 -18.39 7.96
CA VAL A 67 -9.45 -18.73 6.89
C VAL A 67 -8.47 -17.58 6.69
N ILE A 68 -7.19 -17.91 6.60
CA ILE A 68 -6.11 -16.93 6.46
C ILE A 68 -6.10 -16.36 5.04
N LEU A 69 -6.15 -15.03 4.97
CA LEU A 69 -6.04 -14.23 3.74
C LEU A 69 -4.67 -13.57 3.60
N ALA A 70 -4.08 -13.15 4.72
CA ALA A 70 -2.70 -12.68 4.81
C ALA A 70 -2.03 -13.17 6.10
N ASP A 71 -0.79 -13.63 5.99
CA ASP A 71 0.02 -14.17 7.08
C ASP A 71 1.48 -13.76 6.95
N ASN A 72 2.32 -14.20 7.89
CA ASN A 72 3.76 -14.06 7.82
C ASN A 72 4.41 -15.45 7.78
N THR A 73 5.18 -15.72 6.74
CA THR A 73 5.99 -16.92 6.62
C THR A 73 7.46 -16.57 6.80
N PHE A 74 8.21 -17.39 7.51
CA PHE A 74 9.66 -17.23 7.56
C PHE A 74 10.26 -17.64 6.22
N VAL A 75 11.03 -16.74 5.61
CA VAL A 75 11.79 -17.03 4.39
C VAL A 75 13.27 -16.85 4.67
N GLY A 76 14.08 -17.68 4.01
CA GLY A 76 15.53 -17.51 4.02
C GLY A 76 15.91 -16.24 3.31
N VAL A 77 16.63 -15.36 4.00
CA VAL A 77 17.18 -14.13 3.45
C VAL A 77 18.68 -14.06 3.68
N VAL A 78 19.35 -13.37 2.77
CA VAL A 78 20.75 -13.00 2.89
C VAL A 78 20.84 -11.50 2.92
N THR A 79 21.47 -10.99 3.98
CA THR A 79 21.72 -9.57 4.18
C THR A 79 23.21 -9.27 4.11
N ILE A 80 23.55 -8.11 3.59
CA ILE A 80 24.92 -7.59 3.56
C ILE A 80 24.98 -6.31 4.38
N ASP A 81 25.93 -6.22 5.30
CA ASP A 81 26.31 -4.98 5.99
C ASP A 81 27.32 -4.20 5.11
N PRO A 82 26.92 -3.06 4.50
CA PRO A 82 27.81 -2.28 3.65
C PRO A 82 29.06 -1.76 4.37
N ALA A 83 29.02 -1.61 5.70
CA ALA A 83 30.16 -1.16 6.48
C ALA A 83 31.23 -2.26 6.67
N GLN A 84 30.85 -3.54 6.53
CA GLN A 84 31.74 -4.68 6.76
C GLN A 84 32.27 -5.33 5.48
N ILE A 85 31.57 -5.18 4.35
CA ILE A 85 31.96 -5.80 3.09
C ILE A 85 33.28 -5.23 2.51
N GLY A 86 33.54 -3.94 2.75
CA GLY A 86 34.79 -3.27 2.39
C GLY A 86 35.21 -3.47 0.93
N SER A 87 36.48 -3.79 0.71
CA SER A 87 37.05 -4.05 -0.63
C SER A 87 36.70 -5.43 -1.21
N GLU A 88 36.04 -6.31 -0.45
CA GLU A 88 35.66 -7.65 -0.89
C GLU A 88 34.29 -7.70 -1.57
N ARG A 89 33.68 -6.53 -1.82
CA ARG A 89 32.35 -6.36 -2.42
C ARG A 89 32.14 -7.20 -3.68
N ASP A 90 33.00 -7.07 -4.66
CA ASP A 90 32.86 -7.80 -5.94
C ASP A 90 32.89 -9.31 -5.72
N ARG A 91 33.83 -9.79 -4.90
CA ARG A 91 33.98 -11.22 -4.60
C ARG A 91 32.75 -11.78 -3.88
N VAL A 92 32.23 -11.05 -2.91
CA VAL A 92 31.04 -11.47 -2.14
C VAL A 92 29.82 -11.54 -3.05
N LEU A 93 29.63 -10.55 -3.93
CA LEU A 93 28.51 -10.54 -4.87
C LEU A 93 28.59 -11.69 -5.89
N ASP A 94 29.77 -11.96 -6.44
CA ASP A 94 29.95 -13.08 -7.38
C ASP A 94 29.69 -14.44 -6.70
N GLU A 95 30.11 -14.63 -5.44
CA GLU A 95 29.86 -15.86 -4.69
C GLU A 95 28.38 -16.01 -4.31
N LEU A 96 27.72 -14.91 -3.94
CA LEU A 96 26.28 -14.92 -3.65
C LEU A 96 25.43 -15.15 -4.90
N GLU A 97 25.80 -14.62 -6.07
CA GLU A 97 25.10 -14.87 -7.33
C GLU A 97 25.10 -16.38 -7.65
N LEU A 98 26.25 -17.04 -7.48
CA LEU A 98 26.37 -18.48 -7.69
C LEU A 98 25.52 -19.30 -6.70
N LEU A 99 25.47 -18.88 -5.44
CA LEU A 99 24.80 -19.64 -4.36
C LEU A 99 23.28 -19.41 -4.33
N THR A 100 22.85 -18.19 -4.61
CA THR A 100 21.44 -17.77 -4.48
C THR A 100 20.70 -17.82 -5.81
N GLY A 101 21.40 -17.72 -6.94
CA GLY A 101 20.81 -17.54 -8.26
C GLY A 101 20.20 -16.15 -8.50
N GLU A 102 20.29 -15.24 -7.52
CA GLU A 102 19.88 -13.84 -7.72
C GLU A 102 20.90 -13.12 -8.61
N PRO A 103 20.46 -12.42 -9.66
CA PRO A 103 21.33 -11.65 -10.53
C PRO A 103 22.15 -10.59 -9.78
N ARG A 104 23.44 -10.50 -10.10
CA ARG A 104 24.36 -9.54 -9.48
C ARG A 104 23.90 -8.09 -9.58
N ASP A 105 23.34 -7.69 -10.71
CA ASP A 105 22.85 -6.32 -10.95
C ASP A 105 21.72 -5.93 -9.99
N LEU A 106 20.82 -6.86 -9.67
CA LEU A 106 19.77 -6.65 -8.66
C LEU A 106 20.35 -6.51 -7.26
N MET A 107 21.35 -7.32 -6.91
CA MET A 107 22.03 -7.22 -5.62
C MET A 107 22.76 -5.88 -5.46
N GLU A 108 23.44 -5.41 -6.51
CA GLU A 108 24.08 -4.10 -6.54
C GLU A 108 23.06 -2.98 -6.40
N ALA A 109 21.95 -3.04 -7.14
CA ALA A 109 20.89 -2.05 -7.03
C ALA A 109 20.29 -1.95 -5.61
N ARG A 110 20.12 -3.10 -4.93
CA ARG A 110 19.65 -3.14 -3.53
C ARG A 110 20.69 -2.59 -2.55
N LEU A 111 21.98 -2.85 -2.79
CA LEU A 111 23.08 -2.34 -1.95
C LEU A 111 23.25 -0.82 -2.07
N ASP A 112 23.22 -0.31 -3.30
CA ASP A 112 23.47 1.10 -3.61
C ASP A 112 22.21 1.97 -3.53
N ASP A 113 21.08 1.42 -3.07
CA ASP A 113 19.85 2.17 -2.89
C ASP A 113 20.08 3.37 -1.94
N PRO A 114 20.02 4.61 -2.46
CA PRO A 114 20.28 5.81 -1.67
C PRO A 114 19.14 6.12 -0.69
N ALA A 115 17.95 5.52 -0.89
CA ALA A 115 16.78 5.73 -0.04
C ALA A 115 16.86 4.91 1.26
N ALA A 116 17.76 3.93 1.35
CA ALA A 116 17.82 3.03 2.49
C ALA A 116 18.95 3.45 3.47
N ASP A 117 18.85 3.09 4.75
CA ASP A 117 19.81 3.55 5.79
C ASP A 117 21.25 3.06 5.50
N PRO A 118 22.27 3.94 5.33
CA PRO A 118 23.64 3.55 4.99
C PRO A 118 24.32 2.56 5.96
N PHE A 119 23.79 2.40 7.17
CA PHE A 119 24.35 1.54 8.21
C PHE A 119 23.47 0.33 8.54
N ALA A 120 22.31 0.20 7.91
CA ALA A 120 21.46 -0.98 8.07
C ALA A 120 21.88 -2.09 7.10
N PRO A 121 21.90 -3.36 7.54
CA PRO A 121 22.06 -4.49 6.62
C PRO A 121 21.03 -4.45 5.49
N ARG A 122 21.49 -4.73 4.27
CA ARG A 122 20.70 -4.72 3.04
C ARG A 122 20.35 -6.14 2.66
N THR A 123 19.07 -6.45 2.55
CA THR A 123 18.63 -7.74 1.98
C THR A 123 18.97 -7.76 0.50
N VAL A 124 19.86 -8.67 0.11
CA VAL A 124 20.31 -8.82 -1.28
C VAL A 124 19.70 -10.04 -1.96
N ALA A 125 19.26 -11.05 -1.21
CA ALA A 125 18.54 -12.20 -1.72
C ALA A 125 17.50 -12.67 -0.69
N ALA A 126 16.38 -13.20 -1.16
CA ALA A 126 15.27 -13.66 -0.33
C ALA A 126 14.59 -14.90 -0.96
N GLY A 127 13.83 -15.65 -0.16
CA GLY A 127 13.13 -16.85 -0.63
C GLY A 127 14.04 -18.07 -0.78
N LEU A 128 15.17 -18.09 -0.07
CA LEU A 128 16.15 -19.17 -0.16
C LEU A 128 15.76 -20.36 0.72
N GLU A 129 16.11 -21.57 0.25
CA GLU A 129 15.98 -22.78 1.06
C GLU A 129 16.99 -22.81 2.19
N GLU A 130 16.68 -23.54 3.26
CA GLU A 130 17.53 -23.70 4.44
C GLU A 130 18.93 -24.20 4.08
N SER A 131 19.03 -25.15 3.15
CA SER A 131 20.31 -25.71 2.67
C SER A 131 21.21 -24.64 2.04
N THR A 132 20.64 -23.69 1.30
CA THR A 132 21.39 -22.56 0.72
C THR A 132 21.86 -21.59 1.79
N LEU A 133 21.02 -21.30 2.80
CA LEU A 133 21.40 -20.43 3.92
C LEU A 133 22.55 -21.04 4.74
N GLU A 134 22.48 -22.34 5.02
CA GLU A 134 23.54 -23.08 5.72
C GLU A 134 24.86 -23.01 4.93
N LEU A 135 24.81 -23.25 3.62
CA LEU A 135 25.98 -23.16 2.76
C LEU A 135 26.61 -21.76 2.77
N ILE A 136 25.78 -20.70 2.72
CA ILE A 136 26.26 -19.31 2.79
C ILE A 136 26.86 -19.01 4.17
N ALA A 137 26.22 -19.48 5.24
CA ALA A 137 26.72 -19.30 6.60
C ALA A 137 28.08 -19.99 6.81
N GLU A 138 28.29 -21.18 6.23
CA GLU A 138 29.57 -21.89 6.27
C GLU A 138 30.71 -21.15 5.56
N ARG A 139 30.42 -20.36 4.51
CA ARG A 139 31.44 -19.58 3.80
C ARG A 139 32.03 -18.45 4.62
N ALA A 140 31.33 -18.01 5.67
CA ALA A 140 31.75 -16.90 6.54
C ALA A 140 32.16 -15.65 5.73
N LEU A 141 31.38 -15.31 4.70
CA LEU A 141 31.66 -14.17 3.83
C LEU A 141 31.62 -12.85 4.63
N PRO A 142 32.59 -11.93 4.41
CA PRO A 142 32.65 -10.66 5.13
C PRO A 142 31.37 -9.84 4.98
N GLY A 143 30.77 -9.45 6.11
CA GLY A 143 29.57 -8.62 6.14
C GLY A 143 28.28 -9.33 5.71
N VAL A 144 28.31 -10.65 5.40
CA VAL A 144 27.14 -11.41 4.98
C VAL A 144 26.50 -12.11 6.17
N LYS A 145 25.17 -12.04 6.26
CA LYS A 145 24.39 -12.80 7.23
C LYS A 145 23.22 -13.50 6.54
N ALA A 146 23.19 -14.82 6.68
CA ALA A 146 22.06 -15.66 6.30
C ALA A 146 21.15 -15.86 7.52
N SER A 147 19.86 -15.54 7.39
CA SER A 147 18.88 -15.73 8.47
C SER A 147 17.48 -15.96 7.92
N PHE A 148 16.59 -16.50 8.75
CA PHE A 148 15.16 -16.51 8.47
C PHE A 148 14.53 -15.21 8.96
N GLU A 149 13.81 -14.52 8.08
CA GLU A 149 13.05 -13.33 8.41
C GLU A 149 11.56 -13.53 8.10
N PRO A 150 10.65 -12.97 8.93
CA PRO A 150 9.23 -13.02 8.65
C PRO A 150 8.92 -12.18 7.42
N ARG A 151 8.30 -12.80 6.42
CA ARG A 151 7.85 -12.16 5.18
C ARG A 151 6.35 -12.25 5.07
N ARG A 152 5.73 -11.14 4.66
CA ARG A 152 4.29 -11.09 4.40
C ARG A 152 3.93 -11.99 3.21
N THR A 153 2.94 -12.84 3.39
CA THR A 153 2.50 -13.82 2.39
C THR A 153 0.98 -13.85 2.31
N TYR A 154 0.46 -14.02 1.09
CA TYR A 154 -0.97 -14.06 0.80
C TYR A 154 -1.34 -15.45 0.27
N PRO A 155 -1.81 -16.38 1.12
CA PRO A 155 -2.04 -17.78 0.74
C PRO A 155 -3.08 -17.94 -0.38
N GLN A 156 -4.04 -17.03 -0.46
CA GLN A 156 -5.10 -17.03 -1.47
C GLN A 156 -4.64 -16.50 -2.83
N LYS A 157 -3.38 -16.06 -2.95
CA LYS A 157 -2.79 -15.50 -4.17
C LYS A 157 -3.68 -14.37 -4.71
N ALA A 158 -4.20 -14.52 -5.93
CA ALA A 158 -5.00 -13.51 -6.59
C ALA A 158 -6.44 -13.38 -6.05
N PHE A 159 -6.93 -14.35 -5.28
CA PHE A 159 -8.31 -14.31 -4.78
C PHE A 159 -8.44 -13.33 -3.63
N GLY A 160 -9.31 -12.33 -3.79
CA GLY A 160 -9.51 -11.26 -2.81
C GLY A 160 -8.36 -10.24 -2.76
N ALA A 161 -7.48 -10.21 -3.77
CA ALA A 161 -6.30 -9.35 -3.81
C ALA A 161 -6.63 -7.86 -3.63
N HIS A 162 -7.70 -7.35 -4.26
CA HIS A 162 -8.11 -5.94 -4.11
C HIS A 162 -8.76 -5.61 -2.77
N ILE A 163 -9.24 -6.63 -2.04
CA ILE A 163 -9.79 -6.46 -0.70
C ILE A 163 -8.64 -6.43 0.29
N VAL A 164 -7.84 -7.50 0.32
CA VAL A 164 -6.72 -7.64 1.26
C VAL A 164 -5.68 -6.55 1.00
N GLY A 165 -5.38 -6.31 -0.27
CA GLY A 165 -4.32 -5.41 -0.69
C GLY A 165 -2.95 -6.06 -0.59
N TYR A 166 -1.92 -5.24 -0.40
CA TYR A 166 -0.54 -5.70 -0.30
C TYR A 166 0.28 -4.74 0.56
N VAL A 167 1.37 -5.26 1.10
CA VAL A 167 2.47 -4.46 1.67
C VAL A 167 3.53 -4.23 0.61
N GLY A 168 4.23 -3.11 0.70
CA GLY A 168 5.30 -2.77 -0.22
C GLY A 168 6.26 -1.76 0.38
N ALA A 169 7.19 -1.29 -0.45
CA ALA A 169 8.15 -0.27 -0.03
C ALA A 169 7.43 1.00 0.45
N MET A 170 8.06 1.65 1.44
CA MET A 170 7.55 2.87 2.03
C MET A 170 7.44 3.99 0.97
N PRO A 171 6.28 4.69 0.88
CA PRO A 171 6.19 5.85 0.01
C PRO A 171 7.02 7.02 0.55
N GLU A 172 7.48 7.88 -0.35
CA GLU A 172 8.10 9.16 0.01
C GLU A 172 7.13 10.00 0.87
N GLY A 173 7.65 10.64 1.93
CA GLY A 173 6.84 11.46 2.84
C GLY A 173 6.06 10.68 3.91
N PHE A 174 6.12 9.35 3.91
CA PHE A 174 5.32 8.53 4.83
C PHE A 174 5.74 8.68 6.30
N ILE A 175 7.05 8.77 6.57
CA ILE A 175 7.58 8.94 7.94
C ILE A 175 7.19 10.32 8.49
N GLU A 176 7.23 11.35 7.64
CA GLU A 176 6.84 12.71 7.97
C GLU A 176 5.34 12.83 8.27
N ALA A 177 4.52 12.04 7.57
CA ALA A 177 3.08 11.93 7.83
C ALA A 177 2.76 11.16 9.13
N HIS A 178 3.67 10.28 9.59
CA HIS A 178 3.51 9.45 10.79
C HIS A 178 4.62 9.70 11.83
N PRO A 179 4.78 10.94 12.31
CA PRO A 179 5.89 11.31 13.17
C PRO A 179 5.82 10.57 14.50
N GLY A 180 6.97 10.05 14.96
CA GLY A 180 7.08 9.38 16.25
C GLY A 180 6.52 7.96 16.30
N GLN A 181 6.05 7.40 15.19
CA GLN A 181 5.58 6.01 15.14
C GLN A 181 6.70 4.98 14.94
N GLY A 182 7.97 5.40 14.91
CA GLY A 182 9.14 4.50 14.85
C GLY A 182 9.29 3.75 13.52
N TYR A 183 8.75 4.30 12.43
CA TYR A 183 8.99 3.79 11.09
C TYR A 183 10.45 3.99 10.68
N THR A 184 11.01 3.02 9.95
CA THR A 184 12.29 3.14 9.28
C THR A 184 12.12 3.07 7.76
N LEU A 185 13.08 3.61 7.00
CA LEU A 185 13.02 3.60 5.53
C LEU A 185 13.01 2.17 4.94
N ASN A 186 13.46 1.18 5.71
CA ASN A 186 13.47 -0.23 5.31
C ASN A 186 12.15 -0.95 5.64
N ASP A 187 11.24 -0.33 6.40
CA ASP A 187 9.97 -0.96 6.76
C ASP A 187 9.08 -1.09 5.52
N ARG A 188 8.38 -2.22 5.43
CA ARG A 188 7.29 -2.39 4.46
C ARG A 188 5.97 -2.03 5.12
N VAL A 189 5.16 -1.24 4.41
CA VAL A 189 3.87 -0.73 4.89
C VAL A 189 2.75 -1.19 3.96
N GLY A 190 1.53 -1.24 4.47
CA GLY A 190 0.33 -1.40 3.66
C GLY A 190 0.27 -0.36 2.55
N ARG A 191 -0.06 -0.79 1.34
CA ARG A 191 -0.12 0.06 0.13
C ARG A 191 -1.50 0.13 -0.49
N ALA A 192 -2.36 -0.82 -0.17
CA ALA A 192 -3.74 -0.89 -0.65
C ALA A 192 -4.58 -1.76 0.29
N GLY A 193 -5.91 -1.70 0.11
CA GLY A 193 -6.85 -2.61 0.75
C GLY A 193 -6.83 -2.56 2.27
N ILE A 194 -7.12 -3.70 2.90
CA ILE A 194 -7.09 -3.88 4.35
C ILE A 194 -5.69 -3.68 4.93
N GLU A 195 -4.64 -4.05 4.18
CA GLU A 195 -3.25 -3.83 4.61
C GLU A 195 -2.95 -2.34 4.87
N ASP A 196 -3.42 -1.44 4.01
CA ASP A 196 -3.26 0.01 4.16
C ASP A 196 -4.26 0.59 5.17
N LEU A 197 -5.53 0.19 5.06
CA LEU A 197 -6.60 0.72 5.91
C LEU A 197 -6.38 0.44 7.40
N PHE A 198 -5.79 -0.72 7.74
CA PHE A 198 -5.50 -1.14 9.11
C PHE A 198 -3.99 -1.22 9.38
N GLU A 199 -3.17 -0.42 8.71
CA GLU A 199 -1.71 -0.42 8.88
C GLU A 199 -1.30 -0.29 10.36
N GLU A 200 -1.91 0.65 11.09
CA GLU A 200 -1.55 0.91 12.49
C GLU A 200 -1.86 -0.28 13.42
N GLU A 201 -3.00 -0.94 13.22
CA GLU A 201 -3.39 -2.12 13.97
C GLU A 201 -2.58 -3.36 13.56
N LEU A 202 -2.33 -3.53 12.27
CA LEU A 202 -1.65 -4.69 11.71
C LEU A 202 -0.16 -4.66 12.00
N ARG A 203 0.53 -3.52 11.92
CA ARG A 203 2.01 -3.53 12.02
C ARG A 203 2.52 -3.89 13.42
N GLY A 204 1.76 -3.55 14.47
CA GLY A 204 2.24 -3.67 15.84
C GLY A 204 3.27 -2.60 16.21
N ARG A 205 4.00 -2.79 17.31
CA ARG A 205 4.96 -1.81 17.82
C ARG A 205 6.34 -2.43 17.96
N PRO A 206 7.39 -1.80 17.38
CA PRO A 206 8.75 -2.31 17.52
C PRO A 206 9.21 -2.27 18.97
N GLY A 207 9.96 -3.30 19.35
CA GLY A 207 10.71 -3.35 20.59
C GLY A 207 12.05 -2.65 20.44
N VAL A 208 12.77 -2.51 21.55
CA VAL A 208 14.08 -1.85 21.56
C VAL A 208 15.08 -2.69 22.34
N ARG A 209 16.16 -3.10 21.68
CA ARG A 209 17.32 -3.72 22.33
C ARG A 209 18.46 -2.70 22.43
N LYS A 210 18.86 -2.37 23.66
CA LYS A 210 20.01 -1.50 23.96
C LYS A 210 21.26 -2.36 24.00
N VAL A 211 22.24 -2.08 23.16
CA VAL A 211 23.52 -2.81 23.12
C VAL A 211 24.70 -1.86 23.29
N GLU A 212 25.76 -2.33 23.95
CA GLU A 212 27.06 -1.67 23.95
C GLU A 212 27.88 -2.21 22.78
N VAL A 213 28.48 -1.33 21.99
CA VAL A 213 29.33 -1.68 20.82
C VAL A 213 30.77 -1.21 20.99
N ASP A 214 31.70 -1.87 20.33
CA ASP A 214 33.10 -1.45 20.24
C ASP A 214 33.34 -0.41 19.13
N ARG A 215 34.61 -0.04 18.91
CA ARG A 215 35.01 0.95 17.89
C ARG A 215 34.78 0.47 16.46
N GLU A 216 34.61 -0.84 16.27
CA GLU A 216 34.30 -1.49 15.01
C GLU A 216 32.80 -1.87 14.90
N ASN A 217 31.93 -1.27 15.74
CA ASN A 217 30.48 -1.52 15.83
C ASN A 217 30.07 -2.95 16.19
N ARG A 218 30.98 -3.80 16.68
CA ARG A 218 30.60 -5.15 17.14
C ARG A 218 29.92 -5.07 18.50
N VAL A 219 28.86 -5.87 18.67
CA VAL A 219 28.10 -5.95 19.92
C VAL A 219 28.95 -6.58 21.02
N LEU A 220 29.25 -5.83 22.07
CA LEU A 220 29.96 -6.30 23.26
C LEU A 220 29.01 -6.95 24.27
N ARG A 221 27.87 -6.30 24.57
CA ARG A 221 26.85 -6.81 25.49
C ARG A 221 25.50 -6.12 25.31
N VAL A 222 24.44 -6.79 25.73
CA VAL A 222 23.08 -6.23 25.82
C VAL A 222 22.92 -5.53 27.18
N LEU A 223 22.50 -4.27 27.15
CA LEU A 223 22.27 -3.41 28.32
C LEU A 223 20.80 -3.43 28.80
N GLY A 224 19.88 -3.75 27.90
CA GLY A 224 18.45 -3.86 28.21
C GLY A 224 17.63 -4.16 26.95
N GLU A 225 16.45 -4.73 27.13
CA GLU A 225 15.55 -5.10 26.02
C GLU A 225 14.10 -4.85 26.42
N GLU A 226 13.38 -4.17 25.54
CA GLU A 226 11.93 -4.02 25.56
C GLU A 226 11.38 -4.85 24.40
N PRO A 227 10.58 -5.91 24.65
CA PRO A 227 10.11 -6.79 23.60
C PRO A 227 9.10 -6.08 22.67
N PRO A 228 9.05 -6.44 21.37
CA PRO A 228 8.05 -5.90 20.46
C PRO A 228 6.63 -6.34 20.85
N GLN A 229 5.65 -5.54 20.44
CA GLN A 229 4.23 -5.88 20.53
C GLN A 229 3.75 -6.27 19.14
N ASN A 230 3.27 -7.49 18.98
CA ASN A 230 2.71 -7.94 17.70
C ASN A 230 1.45 -7.13 17.35
N GLY A 231 1.20 -7.01 16.06
CA GLY A 231 -0.02 -6.41 15.55
C GLY A 231 -1.26 -7.26 15.84
N TYR A 232 -2.40 -6.61 15.75
CA TYR A 232 -3.70 -7.25 15.92
C TYR A 232 -4.14 -7.96 14.65
N ASP A 233 -4.73 -9.14 14.81
CA ASP A 233 -5.39 -9.83 13.71
C ASP A 233 -6.68 -9.09 13.33
N VAL A 234 -6.95 -8.99 12.03
CA VAL A 234 -8.17 -8.39 11.47
C VAL A 234 -9.03 -9.50 10.88
N VAL A 235 -10.28 -9.62 11.35
CA VAL A 235 -11.27 -10.57 10.83
C VAL A 235 -12.28 -9.82 9.96
N LEU A 236 -12.36 -10.20 8.69
CA LEU A 236 -13.24 -9.59 7.70
C LEU A 236 -14.63 -10.23 7.70
N THR A 237 -15.59 -9.55 7.07
CA THR A 237 -16.93 -10.11 6.77
C THR A 237 -16.93 -11.01 5.53
N ILE A 238 -15.84 -10.97 4.76
CA ILE A 238 -15.67 -11.73 3.53
C ILE A 238 -15.75 -13.23 3.82
N ASP A 239 -16.43 -13.94 2.94
CA ASP A 239 -16.39 -15.38 2.83
C ASP A 239 -15.48 -15.75 1.65
N ILE A 240 -14.34 -16.38 1.91
CA ILE A 240 -13.33 -16.59 0.87
C ILE A 240 -13.79 -17.57 -0.22
N GLU A 241 -14.64 -18.54 0.13
CA GLU A 241 -15.18 -19.49 -0.86
C GLU A 241 -16.15 -18.78 -1.80
N LEU A 242 -17.02 -17.93 -1.25
CA LEU A 242 -17.90 -17.08 -2.07
C LEU A 242 -17.09 -16.09 -2.91
N GLN A 243 -16.06 -15.45 -2.35
CA GLN A 243 -15.19 -14.53 -3.09
C GLN A 243 -14.58 -15.21 -4.31
N GLN A 244 -14.02 -16.42 -4.15
CA GLN A 244 -13.44 -17.19 -5.25
C GLN A 244 -14.48 -17.50 -6.33
N ALA A 245 -15.70 -17.90 -5.94
CA ALA A 245 -16.78 -18.15 -6.87
C ALA A 245 -17.16 -16.88 -7.66
N VAL A 246 -17.34 -15.74 -6.97
CA VAL A 246 -17.70 -14.47 -7.61
C VAL A 246 -16.64 -14.02 -8.59
N GLU A 247 -15.36 -14.07 -8.24
CA GLU A 247 -14.26 -13.73 -9.15
C GLU A 247 -14.20 -14.64 -10.37
N ALA A 248 -14.38 -15.96 -10.18
CA ALA A 248 -14.40 -16.93 -11.26
C ALA A 248 -15.57 -16.68 -12.23
N TYR A 249 -16.78 -16.46 -11.72
CA TYR A 249 -17.95 -16.18 -12.55
C TYR A 249 -17.86 -14.82 -13.24
N LEU A 250 -17.28 -13.80 -12.59
CA LEU A 250 -17.01 -12.50 -13.22
C LEU A 250 -16.04 -12.66 -14.40
N ALA A 251 -14.93 -13.37 -14.21
CA ALA A 251 -13.96 -13.62 -15.28
C ALA A 251 -14.57 -14.41 -16.45
N LEU A 252 -15.39 -15.42 -16.16
CA LEU A 252 -16.13 -16.18 -17.17
C LEU A 252 -17.12 -15.29 -17.92
N GLY A 253 -17.94 -14.52 -17.22
CA GLY A 253 -18.92 -13.62 -17.83
C GLY A 253 -18.28 -12.56 -18.73
N LEU A 254 -17.14 -12.00 -18.32
CA LEU A 254 -16.37 -11.07 -19.16
C LEU A 254 -15.80 -11.77 -20.40
N ARG A 255 -15.30 -12.99 -20.27
CA ARG A 255 -14.82 -13.79 -21.41
C ARG A 255 -15.95 -14.06 -22.41
N ASP A 256 -17.11 -14.49 -21.92
CA ASP A 256 -18.27 -14.79 -22.77
C ASP A 256 -18.82 -13.53 -23.43
N ALA A 257 -18.86 -12.41 -22.71
CA ALA A 257 -19.24 -11.11 -23.27
C ALA A 257 -18.32 -10.69 -24.43
N ARG A 258 -17.01 -10.89 -24.32
CA ARG A 258 -16.04 -10.60 -25.40
C ARG A 258 -16.27 -11.41 -26.68
N GLN A 259 -16.99 -12.54 -26.59
CA GLN A 259 -17.33 -13.36 -27.76
C GLN A 259 -18.62 -12.93 -28.45
N GLN A 260 -19.37 -12.00 -27.84
CA GLN A 260 -20.61 -11.48 -28.40
C GLN A 260 -20.37 -10.23 -29.24
N ILE A 261 -21.17 -10.07 -30.28
CA ILE A 261 -21.18 -8.89 -31.14
C ILE A 261 -22.22 -7.92 -30.59
N SER A 262 -21.81 -6.67 -30.39
CA SER A 262 -22.70 -5.58 -30.02
C SER A 262 -23.68 -5.28 -31.15
N PRO A 263 -25.00 -5.32 -30.91
CA PRO A 263 -26.00 -5.03 -31.93
C PRO A 263 -25.99 -3.56 -32.36
N ASP A 264 -25.37 -2.66 -31.58
CA ASP A 264 -25.32 -1.23 -31.87
C ASP A 264 -24.10 -0.82 -32.72
N SER A 265 -23.03 -1.64 -32.72
CA SER A 265 -21.77 -1.28 -33.38
C SER A 265 -21.23 -2.33 -34.35
N ASP A 266 -21.83 -3.53 -34.42
CA ASP A 266 -21.33 -4.68 -35.18
C ASP A 266 -19.89 -5.10 -34.81
N LEU A 267 -19.42 -4.70 -33.62
CA LEU A 267 -18.09 -5.04 -33.07
C LEU A 267 -18.24 -5.94 -31.85
N PHE A 268 -17.21 -6.73 -31.55
CA PHE A 268 -17.14 -7.49 -30.29
C PHE A 268 -17.14 -6.55 -29.07
N PHE A 269 -17.78 -6.96 -27.97
CA PHE A 269 -17.73 -6.17 -26.74
C PHE A 269 -16.30 -6.11 -26.16
N PRO A 270 -15.75 -4.93 -25.86
CA PRO A 270 -14.43 -4.78 -25.25
C PRO A 270 -14.48 -5.01 -23.73
N ALA A 271 -15.02 -6.15 -23.29
CA ALA A 271 -15.25 -6.48 -21.89
C ALA A 271 -13.98 -7.02 -21.19
N TYR A 272 -12.96 -6.18 -21.04
CA TYR A 272 -11.68 -6.56 -20.40
C TYR A 272 -11.65 -6.40 -18.88
N ALA A 273 -12.68 -5.77 -18.32
CA ALA A 273 -12.71 -5.34 -16.93
C ALA A 273 -14.13 -5.37 -16.37
N GLY A 274 -14.24 -5.59 -15.06
CA GLY A 274 -15.52 -5.59 -14.36
C GLY A 274 -15.36 -5.65 -12.85
N ALA A 275 -16.46 -5.54 -12.13
CA ALA A 275 -16.52 -5.69 -10.68
C ALA A 275 -17.84 -6.34 -10.27
N ALA A 276 -17.87 -6.93 -9.09
CA ALA A 276 -19.08 -7.46 -8.47
C ALA A 276 -19.00 -7.30 -6.95
N VAL A 277 -20.12 -6.96 -6.32
CA VAL A 277 -20.25 -6.87 -4.86
C VAL A 277 -21.42 -7.74 -4.42
N VAL A 278 -21.20 -8.53 -3.38
CA VAL A 278 -22.25 -9.33 -2.74
C VAL A 278 -22.37 -8.86 -1.29
N GLU A 279 -23.55 -8.39 -0.93
CA GLU A 279 -23.87 -7.81 0.37
C GLU A 279 -25.03 -8.56 1.03
N ASP A 280 -24.93 -8.77 2.34
CA ASP A 280 -26.08 -9.16 3.15
C ASP A 280 -26.92 -7.93 3.51
N VAL A 281 -28.03 -7.75 2.80
CA VAL A 281 -28.94 -6.61 2.95
C VAL A 281 -29.55 -6.46 4.36
N ARG A 282 -29.44 -7.48 5.23
CA ARG A 282 -29.99 -7.45 6.58
C ARG A 282 -29.09 -6.70 7.56
N ASN A 283 -27.78 -6.68 7.30
CA ASN A 283 -26.79 -6.13 8.22
C ASN A 283 -25.67 -5.31 7.55
N GLY A 284 -25.68 -5.20 6.22
CA GLY A 284 -24.70 -4.44 5.45
C GLY A 284 -23.32 -5.11 5.33
N GLN A 285 -23.19 -6.38 5.72
CA GLN A 285 -21.91 -7.08 5.60
C GLN A 285 -21.61 -7.37 4.15
N ILE A 286 -20.40 -6.99 3.70
CA ILE A 286 -19.88 -7.40 2.40
C ILE A 286 -19.35 -8.82 2.51
N LEU A 287 -19.91 -9.73 1.73
CA LEU A 287 -19.55 -11.15 1.72
C LEU A 287 -18.52 -11.46 0.62
N ALA A 288 -18.58 -10.72 -0.49
CA ALA A 288 -17.60 -10.77 -1.56
C ALA A 288 -17.52 -9.41 -2.28
N MET A 289 -16.34 -9.02 -2.72
CA MET A 289 -16.07 -7.82 -3.52
C MET A 289 -14.98 -8.12 -4.56
N ALA A 290 -15.40 -8.44 -5.77
CA ALA A 290 -14.52 -8.82 -6.87
C ALA A 290 -14.20 -7.62 -7.76
N SER A 291 -12.96 -7.55 -8.22
CA SER A 291 -12.51 -6.65 -9.29
C SER A 291 -11.69 -7.46 -10.29
N TYR A 292 -11.93 -7.24 -11.58
CA TYR A 292 -11.21 -7.89 -12.66
C TYR A 292 -10.62 -6.84 -13.61
N PRO A 293 -9.38 -6.99 -14.08
CA PRO A 293 -8.44 -8.10 -13.83
C PRO A 293 -7.85 -8.12 -12.42
N THR A 294 -7.48 -9.31 -11.93
CA THR A 294 -6.83 -9.53 -10.62
C THR A 294 -5.30 -9.68 -10.72
N PHE A 295 -4.58 -9.59 -9.61
CA PHE A 295 -3.13 -9.75 -9.47
C PHE A 295 -2.82 -10.62 -8.25
N ASP A 296 -1.63 -11.20 -8.17
CA ASP A 296 -1.15 -11.84 -6.94
C ASP A 296 -0.41 -10.80 -6.07
N PRO A 297 -0.89 -10.48 -4.85
CA PRO A 297 -0.23 -9.56 -3.94
C PRO A 297 1.21 -9.94 -3.58
N ASN A 298 1.55 -11.24 -3.65
CA ASN A 298 2.91 -11.71 -3.35
C ASN A 298 3.96 -11.14 -4.33
N TRP A 299 3.55 -10.72 -5.54
CA TRP A 299 4.44 -10.06 -6.51
C TRP A 299 4.95 -8.70 -6.04
N LEU A 300 4.18 -8.02 -5.20
CA LEU A 300 4.45 -6.63 -4.80
C LEU A 300 5.18 -6.55 -3.46
N VAL A 301 5.23 -7.68 -2.73
CA VAL A 301 5.91 -7.74 -1.43
C VAL A 301 7.35 -7.33 -1.56
N ASP A 302 8.09 -7.80 -2.58
CA ASP A 302 9.51 -7.46 -2.76
C ASP A 302 9.82 -6.50 -3.92
N GLY A 303 8.79 -6.08 -4.64
CA GLY A 303 8.92 -5.36 -5.89
C GLY A 303 8.74 -6.28 -7.10
N LEU A 304 8.39 -5.67 -8.24
CA LEU A 304 8.07 -6.40 -9.47
C LEU A 304 9.33 -6.63 -10.30
N SER A 305 9.46 -7.82 -10.89
CA SER A 305 10.37 -8.01 -12.03
C SER A 305 9.90 -7.20 -13.23
N SER A 306 10.77 -6.98 -14.22
CA SER A 306 10.41 -6.28 -15.47
C SER A 306 9.18 -6.90 -16.14
N ASP A 307 9.14 -8.23 -16.24
CA ASP A 307 8.01 -8.95 -16.87
C ASP A 307 6.70 -8.77 -16.09
N LEU A 308 6.76 -8.82 -14.76
CA LEU A 308 5.58 -8.62 -13.91
C LEU A 308 5.12 -7.16 -13.92
N TYR A 309 6.05 -6.21 -14.05
CA TYR A 309 5.73 -4.79 -14.23
C TYR A 309 4.93 -4.60 -15.52
N ASP A 310 5.41 -5.16 -16.65
CA ASP A 310 4.72 -5.08 -17.93
C ASP A 310 3.34 -5.75 -17.88
N LEU A 311 3.23 -6.93 -17.27
CA LEU A 311 1.96 -7.64 -17.09
C LEU A 311 0.95 -6.87 -16.20
N THR A 312 1.46 -6.05 -15.26
CA THR A 312 0.65 -5.32 -14.29
C THR A 312 0.20 -3.96 -14.82
N PHE A 313 1.08 -3.25 -15.53
CA PHE A 313 0.85 -1.86 -15.93
C PHE A 313 0.71 -1.64 -17.43
N ASN A 314 1.33 -2.47 -18.27
CA ASN A 314 1.43 -2.24 -19.71
C ASN A 314 0.57 -3.20 -20.56
N ASP A 315 -0.03 -4.23 -19.98
CA ASP A 315 -0.92 -5.17 -20.69
C ASP A 315 -2.26 -4.48 -21.08
N PRO A 316 -2.53 -4.25 -22.39
CA PRO A 316 -3.76 -3.61 -22.83
C PRO A 316 -5.01 -4.48 -22.61
N PHE A 317 -4.85 -5.78 -22.41
CA PHE A 317 -5.96 -6.71 -22.15
C PHE A 317 -6.25 -6.89 -20.67
N SER A 318 -5.41 -6.32 -19.81
CA SER A 318 -5.58 -6.32 -18.36
C SER A 318 -5.39 -4.92 -17.77
N PRO A 319 -6.13 -3.91 -18.24
CA PRO A 319 -5.91 -2.53 -17.81
C PRO A 319 -6.11 -2.38 -16.31
N GLY A 320 -5.29 -1.55 -15.64
CA GLY A 320 -5.50 -1.16 -14.25
C GLY A 320 -5.69 -2.32 -13.28
N ARG A 321 -4.84 -3.35 -13.35
CA ARG A 321 -4.94 -4.59 -12.57
C ARG A 321 -4.96 -4.35 -11.05
N LEU A 322 -4.30 -3.31 -10.57
CA LEU A 322 -4.27 -2.95 -9.15
C LEU A 322 -5.51 -2.15 -8.70
N ASN A 323 -6.33 -1.65 -9.63
CA ASN A 323 -7.49 -0.83 -9.29
C ASN A 323 -8.63 -1.69 -8.76
N ASN A 324 -9.14 -1.34 -7.58
CA ASN A 324 -10.37 -1.93 -7.05
C ASN A 324 -11.58 -1.24 -7.69
N ARG A 325 -12.07 -1.81 -8.79
CA ARG A 325 -13.18 -1.27 -9.58
C ARG A 325 -14.50 -1.18 -8.84
N ALA A 326 -14.69 -1.98 -7.79
CA ALA A 326 -15.90 -1.92 -6.99
C ALA A 326 -16.05 -0.58 -6.25
N ILE A 327 -14.94 0.06 -5.88
CA ILE A 327 -14.93 1.30 -5.07
C ILE A 327 -14.23 2.48 -5.75
N GLN A 328 -13.37 2.24 -6.73
CA GLN A 328 -12.67 3.29 -7.49
C GLN A 328 -13.26 3.52 -8.89
N GLY A 329 -14.15 2.63 -9.33
CA GLY A 329 -14.76 2.70 -10.65
C GLY A 329 -15.90 3.70 -10.70
N LEU A 330 -15.83 4.66 -11.63
CA LEU A 330 -16.92 5.58 -11.93
C LEU A 330 -17.57 5.16 -13.24
N TYR A 331 -18.76 4.57 -13.14
CA TYR A 331 -19.50 4.04 -14.28
C TYR A 331 -20.87 4.69 -14.38
N PRO A 332 -21.40 4.93 -15.59
CA PRO A 332 -22.81 5.26 -15.75
C PRO A 332 -23.67 4.14 -15.17
N ALA A 333 -24.47 4.43 -14.14
CA ALA A 333 -25.35 3.44 -13.51
C ALA A 333 -26.39 2.84 -14.49
N GLY A 334 -26.70 3.58 -15.56
CA GLY A 334 -27.63 3.15 -16.59
C GLY A 334 -29.02 2.86 -15.99
N SER A 335 -29.65 1.77 -16.44
CA SER A 335 -31.01 1.42 -16.02
C SER A 335 -31.14 1.08 -14.53
N THR A 336 -30.06 0.77 -13.81
CA THR A 336 -30.13 0.52 -12.36
C THR A 336 -30.56 1.77 -11.58
N PHE A 337 -30.25 2.97 -12.10
CA PHE A 337 -30.62 4.25 -11.51
C PHE A 337 -32.13 4.57 -11.60
N LYS A 338 -32.88 3.85 -12.45
CA LYS A 338 -34.34 4.05 -12.62
C LYS A 338 -35.10 3.90 -11.30
N LEU A 339 -34.60 3.10 -10.36
CA LEU A 339 -35.18 2.95 -9.03
C LEU A 339 -35.14 4.27 -8.22
N VAL A 340 -34.03 5.00 -8.30
CA VAL A 340 -33.89 6.34 -7.67
C VAL A 340 -34.89 7.31 -8.31
N THR A 341 -34.96 7.33 -9.64
CA THR A 341 -35.90 8.18 -10.38
C THR A 341 -37.36 7.84 -10.06
N ALA A 342 -37.69 6.55 -9.91
CA ALA A 342 -39.03 6.10 -9.50
C ALA A 342 -39.42 6.62 -8.11
N ILE A 343 -38.50 6.50 -7.14
CA ILE A 343 -38.74 6.98 -5.77
C ILE A 343 -38.89 8.50 -5.76
N ALA A 344 -38.01 9.22 -6.45
CA ALA A 344 -38.06 10.67 -6.57
C ALA A 344 -39.40 11.13 -7.17
N GLY A 345 -39.80 10.54 -8.30
CA GLY A 345 -41.05 10.87 -8.96
C GLY A 345 -42.29 10.54 -8.14
N SER A 346 -42.28 9.43 -7.40
CA SER A 346 -43.38 9.06 -6.52
C SER A 346 -43.49 9.99 -5.32
N ARG A 347 -42.37 10.42 -4.72
CA ARG A 347 -42.36 11.37 -3.59
C ARG A 347 -42.78 12.77 -4.03
N ALA A 348 -42.34 13.20 -5.21
CA ALA A 348 -42.74 14.48 -5.81
C ALA A 348 -44.19 14.48 -6.33
N GLY A 349 -44.89 13.33 -6.30
CA GLY A 349 -46.28 13.20 -6.71
C GLY A 349 -46.53 13.26 -8.22
N VAL A 350 -45.47 13.18 -9.05
CA VAL A 350 -45.59 13.26 -10.51
C VAL A 350 -45.86 11.92 -11.20
N ILE A 351 -45.67 10.82 -10.45
CA ILE A 351 -46.05 9.46 -10.83
C ILE A 351 -46.74 8.77 -9.66
N SER A 352 -47.47 7.69 -9.94
CA SER A 352 -48.09 6.83 -8.92
C SER A 352 -47.96 5.36 -9.31
N PRO A 353 -48.03 4.41 -8.36
CA PRO A 353 -47.86 2.98 -8.65
C PRO A 353 -48.83 2.43 -9.70
N ARG A 354 -50.05 2.99 -9.76
CA ARG A 354 -51.12 2.59 -10.72
C ARG A 354 -51.27 3.57 -11.89
N GLY A 355 -50.39 4.57 -11.99
CA GLY A 355 -50.44 5.56 -13.05
C GLY A 355 -50.13 4.92 -14.39
N ARG A 356 -51.01 5.12 -15.38
CA ARG A 356 -50.83 4.58 -16.72
C ARG A 356 -49.97 5.52 -17.58
N TYR A 357 -49.01 4.95 -18.28
CA TYR A 357 -48.19 5.59 -19.31
C TYR A 357 -48.29 4.79 -20.59
N GLU A 358 -48.45 5.45 -21.73
CA GLU A 358 -48.50 4.79 -23.03
C GLU A 358 -47.13 4.88 -23.70
N ASP A 359 -46.38 3.78 -23.70
CA ASP A 359 -45.04 3.71 -24.27
C ASP A 359 -45.10 3.37 -25.78
N VAL A 360 -44.83 4.39 -26.59
CA VAL A 360 -44.78 4.31 -28.06
C VAL A 360 -43.36 4.10 -28.61
N GLY A 361 -42.41 3.71 -27.77
CA GLY A 361 -41.01 3.45 -28.11
C GLY A 361 -40.06 4.63 -27.99
N TYR A 362 -40.58 5.82 -27.66
CA TYR A 362 -39.81 7.03 -27.42
C TYR A 362 -40.57 8.02 -26.55
N PHE A 363 -39.88 9.03 -26.06
CA PHE A 363 -40.43 10.22 -25.42
C PHE A 363 -39.95 11.47 -26.16
N ASP A 364 -40.89 12.34 -26.53
CA ASP A 364 -40.60 13.67 -27.06
C ASP A 364 -40.76 14.69 -25.93
N VAL A 365 -39.72 15.50 -25.70
CA VAL A 365 -39.79 16.61 -24.73
C VAL A 365 -40.86 17.61 -25.18
N PRO A 366 -41.86 17.92 -24.34
CA PRO A 366 -42.88 18.91 -24.70
C PRO A 366 -42.29 20.32 -24.89
N GLY A 367 -42.74 21.01 -25.93
CA GLY A 367 -42.34 22.39 -26.27
C GLY A 367 -41.52 22.47 -27.56
N ASP A 368 -41.10 23.69 -27.92
CA ASP A 368 -40.21 23.91 -29.05
C ASP A 368 -38.75 23.87 -28.57
N CYS A 369 -38.13 22.71 -28.72
CA CYS A 369 -36.74 22.47 -28.28
C CYS A 369 -35.81 22.10 -29.46
N GLY A 370 -36.27 22.33 -30.70
CA GLY A 370 -35.47 22.12 -31.91
C GLY A 370 -35.21 20.65 -32.26
N THR A 371 -34.11 20.37 -32.97
CA THR A 371 -33.73 19.02 -33.38
C THR A 371 -33.01 18.28 -32.25
N GLY A 372 -33.47 17.07 -31.91
CA GLY A 372 -32.79 16.19 -30.94
C GLY A 372 -33.54 15.93 -29.63
N CYS A 373 -34.79 16.38 -29.50
CA CYS A 373 -35.60 16.18 -28.28
C CYS A 373 -36.31 14.84 -28.14
N ARG A 374 -36.05 13.91 -29.06
CA ARG A 374 -36.61 12.57 -29.03
C ARG A 374 -35.64 11.62 -28.36
N PHE A 375 -36.06 11.05 -27.25
CA PHE A 375 -35.31 10.04 -26.51
C PHE A 375 -35.97 8.68 -26.72
N ASN A 376 -35.25 7.74 -27.34
CA ASN A 376 -35.80 6.44 -27.71
C ASN A 376 -35.58 5.41 -26.60
N ASN A 377 -36.46 4.41 -26.52
CA ASN A 377 -36.18 3.17 -25.83
C ASN A 377 -34.99 2.45 -26.46
N ALA A 378 -34.32 1.61 -25.68
CA ALA A 378 -33.37 0.62 -26.18
C ALA A 378 -34.00 -0.16 -27.36
N GLY A 379 -33.27 -0.23 -28.48
CA GLY A 379 -33.77 -0.85 -29.73
C GLY A 379 -35.04 -0.21 -30.33
N LYS A 380 -35.45 0.98 -29.86
CA LYS A 380 -36.72 1.65 -30.23
C LYS A 380 -37.95 0.77 -29.95
N ALA A 381 -37.88 -0.08 -28.95
CA ALA A 381 -38.93 -1.05 -28.63
C ALA A 381 -40.22 -0.36 -28.15
N VAL A 382 -41.35 -0.70 -28.77
CA VAL A 382 -42.69 -0.24 -28.34
C VAL A 382 -43.19 -1.17 -27.24
N MET A 383 -43.49 -0.62 -26.05
CA MET A 383 -43.89 -1.43 -24.90
C MET A 383 -45.39 -1.36 -24.56
N GLY A 384 -46.12 -0.41 -25.16
CA GLY A 384 -47.56 -0.24 -24.98
C GLY A 384 -47.92 0.36 -23.61
N PRO A 385 -49.12 0.08 -23.06
CA PRO A 385 -49.53 0.63 -21.78
C PRO A 385 -48.75 0.01 -20.61
N LEU A 386 -48.16 0.86 -19.78
CA LEU A 386 -47.36 0.49 -18.61
C LEU A 386 -47.85 1.22 -17.36
N ASP A 387 -47.77 0.53 -16.22
CA ASP A 387 -47.73 1.15 -14.89
C ASP A 387 -46.29 1.19 -14.36
N LEU A 388 -46.08 1.73 -13.15
CA LEU A 388 -44.73 1.82 -12.58
C LEU A 388 -44.06 0.44 -12.44
N SER A 389 -44.82 -0.56 -11.99
CA SER A 389 -44.31 -1.93 -11.82
C SER A 389 -43.82 -2.49 -13.16
N THR A 390 -44.63 -2.33 -14.21
CA THR A 390 -44.32 -2.85 -15.55
C THR A 390 -43.18 -2.06 -16.20
N ALA A 391 -43.13 -0.74 -15.99
CA ALA A 391 -42.05 0.11 -16.47
C ALA A 391 -40.70 -0.27 -15.86
N ILE A 392 -40.66 -0.61 -14.57
CA ILE A 392 -39.46 -1.16 -13.91
C ILE A 392 -39.12 -2.53 -14.48
N SER A 393 -40.09 -3.47 -14.53
CA SER A 393 -39.87 -4.84 -15.01
C SER A 393 -39.39 -4.93 -16.46
N ARG A 394 -39.84 -4.01 -17.31
CA ARG A 394 -39.44 -3.93 -18.73
C ARG A 394 -38.32 -2.93 -18.99
N SER A 395 -37.86 -2.23 -17.96
CA SER A 395 -36.86 -1.17 -18.08
C SER A 395 -37.21 -0.12 -19.14
N SER A 396 -38.47 0.35 -19.19
CA SER A 396 -38.93 1.34 -20.20
C SER A 396 -38.18 2.67 -20.07
N ASP A 397 -37.38 3.06 -21.06
CA ASP A 397 -36.68 4.34 -21.01
C ASP A 397 -37.64 5.52 -21.15
N ALA A 398 -38.61 5.44 -22.08
CA ALA A 398 -39.61 6.47 -22.34
C ALA A 398 -40.41 6.83 -21.10
N TYR A 399 -40.80 5.85 -20.28
CA TYR A 399 -41.46 6.09 -19.00
C TYR A 399 -40.58 6.95 -18.07
N PHE A 400 -39.30 6.61 -17.96
CA PHE A 400 -38.37 7.30 -17.08
C PHE A 400 -37.88 8.65 -17.63
N TYR A 401 -37.82 8.83 -18.96
CA TYR A 401 -37.64 10.15 -19.58
C TYR A 401 -38.82 11.07 -19.28
N SER A 402 -40.05 10.57 -19.44
CA SER A 402 -41.26 11.32 -19.07
C SER A 402 -41.26 11.68 -17.58
N THR A 403 -40.85 10.75 -16.72
CA THR A 403 -40.74 10.98 -15.28
C THR A 403 -39.69 12.06 -14.97
N GLY A 404 -38.50 11.97 -15.57
CA GLY A 404 -37.45 12.98 -15.41
C GLY A 404 -37.89 14.37 -15.85
N TYR A 405 -38.56 14.48 -17.00
CA TYR A 405 -39.13 15.75 -17.47
C TYR A 405 -40.17 16.31 -16.50
N LYS A 406 -41.11 15.47 -16.02
CA LYS A 406 -42.14 15.92 -15.07
C LYS A 406 -41.54 16.42 -13.76
N ILE A 407 -40.47 15.80 -13.26
CA ILE A 407 -39.75 16.28 -12.08
C ILE A 407 -39.09 17.63 -12.39
N TRP A 408 -38.35 17.71 -13.50
CA TRP A 408 -37.68 18.96 -13.91
C TRP A 408 -38.64 20.14 -14.08
N ALA A 409 -39.87 19.87 -14.56
CA ALA A 409 -40.90 20.88 -14.74
C ALA A 409 -41.55 21.38 -13.43
N LEU A 410 -41.20 20.81 -12.26
CA LEU A 410 -41.68 21.30 -10.98
C LEU A 410 -41.05 22.65 -10.61
N PRO A 411 -41.77 23.52 -9.88
CA PRO A 411 -41.23 24.83 -9.50
C PRO A 411 -40.18 24.73 -8.38
N GLY A 412 -39.28 25.71 -8.35
CA GLY A 412 -38.36 25.92 -7.22
C GLY A 412 -37.41 24.75 -6.99
N GLU A 413 -37.23 24.38 -5.72
CA GLU A 413 -36.30 23.31 -5.34
C GLU A 413 -36.81 21.90 -5.70
N SER A 414 -38.12 21.72 -5.91
CA SER A 414 -38.71 20.41 -6.23
C SER A 414 -38.21 19.81 -7.55
N GLN A 415 -37.65 20.63 -8.46
CA GLN A 415 -37.00 20.15 -9.68
C GLN A 415 -35.73 19.32 -9.41
N TRP A 416 -35.13 19.44 -8.22
CA TRP A 416 -33.93 18.71 -7.81
C TRP A 416 -34.23 17.38 -7.11
N ALA A 417 -35.49 16.92 -7.13
CA ALA A 417 -35.92 15.74 -6.38
C ALA A 417 -35.14 14.46 -6.75
N ILE A 418 -34.68 14.32 -8.01
CA ILE A 418 -33.82 13.19 -8.41
C ILE A 418 -32.47 13.27 -7.68
N GLN A 419 -31.81 14.43 -7.70
CA GLN A 419 -30.52 14.67 -7.05
C GLN A 419 -30.63 14.51 -5.53
N ASP A 420 -31.68 15.04 -4.93
CA ASP A 420 -31.90 14.94 -3.49
C ASP A 420 -32.17 13.49 -3.06
N THR A 421 -32.93 12.74 -3.86
CA THR A 421 -33.14 11.31 -3.61
C THR A 421 -31.84 10.53 -3.81
N ALA A 422 -31.08 10.81 -4.86
CA ALA A 422 -29.79 10.16 -5.12
C ALA A 422 -28.82 10.30 -3.94
N ARG A 423 -28.66 11.53 -3.40
CA ARG A 423 -27.82 11.78 -2.22
C ARG A 423 -28.28 10.99 -0.99
N GLN A 424 -29.59 10.81 -0.79
CA GLN A 424 -30.12 9.99 0.32
C GLN A 424 -29.75 8.51 0.19
N PHE A 425 -29.53 8.02 -1.03
CA PHE A 425 -29.10 6.64 -1.31
C PHE A 425 -27.57 6.49 -1.45
N GLY A 426 -26.80 7.56 -1.21
CA GLY A 426 -25.34 7.51 -1.22
C GLY A 426 -24.68 7.63 -2.61
N PHE A 427 -25.40 8.14 -3.61
CA PHE A 427 -24.85 8.47 -4.93
C PHE A 427 -24.10 9.81 -4.95
#